data_AF-A0A7X8XBJ5-F1
#
_entry.id   AF-A0A7X8XBJ5-F1
#
_cell.length_a   1.000
_cell.length_b   1.000
_cell.length_c   1.000
_cell.angle_alpha   90.00
_cell.angle_beta   90.00
_cell.angle_gamma   90.00
#
_symmetry.space_group_name_H-M   'P 1'
#
loop_
_entity.id
_entity.type
_entity.pdbx_description
1 polymer ?
#
loop_
_entity_poly.entity_id
_entity_poly.type
_entity_poly.pdbx_seq_one_letter_code
_entity_poly.pdbx_strand_id
1 'polypeptide(L)' 'MKATGIILAGGKSSRMGRDKSLLDYNNEPLIKQVVKELQQVTDELIIVS' A
#
# COMPACT_ATOMS: atom_id res chain seq x y z
N MET A 1 20.14 4.44 -7.87
CA MET A 1 20.36 4.18 -6.42
C MET A 1 19.49 2.98 -6.09
N LYS A 2 20.01 1.94 -5.44
CA LYS A 2 19.19 0.77 -5.13
C LYS A 2 18.42 1.01 -3.83
N ALA A 3 17.10 0.89 -3.88
CA ALA A 3 16.22 1.14 -2.74
C ALA A 3 15.09 0.10 -2.68
N THR A 4 14.75 -0.33 -1.47
CA THR A 4 13.60 -1.17 -1.17
C THR A 4 12.48 -0.31 -0.59
N GLY A 5 11.30 -0.36 -1.20
CA GLY A 5 10.09 0.31 -0.71
C GLY A 5 9.34 -0.56 0.28
N ILE A 6 8.91 0.02 1.40
CA ILE A 6 8.11 -0.68 2.42
C ILE A 6 6.75 0.02 2.55
N ILE A 7 5.68 -0.70 2.23
CA ILE A 7 4.30 -0.24 2.41
C ILE A 7 3.78 -0.77 3.76
N LEU A 8 3.52 0.15 4.69
CA LEU A 8 2.89 -0.15 5.98
C LEU A 8 1.36 -0.18 5.79
N ALA A 9 0.84 -1.36 5.45
CA ALA A 9 -0.59 -1.62 5.21
C ALA A 9 -1.34 -2.11 6.46
N GLY A 10 -0.66 -2.29 7.59
CA GLY A 10 -1.23 -2.80 8.84
C GLY A 10 -1.88 -1.77 9.76
N GLY A 11 -2.80 -2.22 10.62
CA GLY A 11 -3.45 -1.43 11.67
C GLY A 11 -4.64 -2.14 12.30
N LYS A 12 -5.16 -1.64 13.43
CA LYS A 12 -6.28 -2.27 14.17
C LYS A 12 -7.65 -2.22 13.47
N SER A 13 -7.74 -1.62 12.27
CA SER A 13 -9.00 -1.42 11.52
C SER A 13 -10.16 -0.81 12.33
N SER A 14 -9.86 -0.12 13.44
CA SER A 14 -10.84 0.33 14.43
C SER A 14 -11.68 1.54 14.00
N ARG A 15 -11.20 2.32 13.02
CA ARG A 15 -11.91 3.50 12.50
C ARG A 15 -12.88 3.20 11.36
N MET A 16 -12.61 2.15 10.57
CA MET A 16 -13.34 1.85 9.33
C MET A 16 -14.06 0.49 9.36
N GLY A 17 -13.81 -0.36 10.35
CA GLY A 17 -14.45 -1.68 10.49
C GLY A 17 -14.05 -2.72 9.42
N ARG A 18 -13.22 -2.32 8.45
CA ARG A 18 -12.64 -3.14 7.38
C ARG A 18 -11.22 -2.68 7.09
N ASP A 19 -10.42 -3.57 6.51
CA ASP A 19 -9.04 -3.27 6.13
C ASP A 19 -9.01 -2.07 5.18
N LYS A 20 -8.33 -1.00 5.61
CA LYS A 20 -8.25 0.26 4.86
C LYS A 20 -7.47 0.10 3.54
N SER A 21 -6.52 -0.83 3.50
CA SER A 21 -5.65 -1.05 2.33
C SER A 21 -6.43 -1.53 1.11
N LEU A 22 -7.54 -2.23 1.34
CA LEU A 22 -8.47 -2.76 0.33
C LEU A 22 -9.62 -1.82 0.00
N LEU A 23 -9.66 -0.60 0.54
CA LEU A 23 -10.67 0.37 0.16
C LEU A 23 -10.47 0.80 -1.27
N ASP A 24 -11.54 0.74 -2.06
CA ASP A 24 -11.57 1.33 -3.38
C ASP A 24 -11.58 2.86 -3.28
N TYR A 25 -10.66 3.48 -4.01
CA TYR A 25 -10.61 4.91 -4.24
C TYR A 25 -10.41 5.14 -5.75
N ASN A 26 -11.31 5.90 -6.38
CA ASN A 26 -11.31 6.08 -7.84
C ASN A 26 -11.33 4.75 -8.62
N ASN A 27 -12.16 3.80 -8.19
CA ASN A 27 -12.29 2.45 -8.78
C ASN A 27 -11.00 1.59 -8.73
N GLU A 28 -10.08 1.90 -7.83
CA GLU A 28 -8.88 1.11 -7.61
C GLU A 28 -8.57 0.97 -6.10
N PRO A 29 -8.16 -0.21 -5.60
CA PRO A 29 -7.75 -0.35 -4.21
C PRO A 29 -6.59 0.60 -3.87
N LEU A 30 -6.68 1.30 -2.74
CA LEU A 30 -5.65 2.25 -2.29
C LEU A 30 -4.23 1.64 -2.32
N ILE A 31 -4.08 0.39 -1.88
CA ILE A 31 -2.77 -0.28 -1.89
C ILE A 31 -2.20 -0.42 -3.31
N LYS A 32 -3.06 -0.64 -4.32
CA LYS A 32 -2.63 -0.78 -5.71
C LYS A 32 -2.13 0.54 -6.29
N GLN A 33 -2.71 1.67 -5.87
CA GLN A 33 -2.20 2.99 -6.23
C GLN A 33 -0.79 3.22 -5.64
N VAL A 34 -0.59 2.89 -4.38
CA VAL A 34 0.72 3.04 -3.71
C VAL A 34 1.80 2.15 -4.34
N VAL A 35 1.45 0.91 -4.70
CA VAL A 35 2.35 -0.03 -5.40
C VAL A 35 2.83 0.54 -6.74
N LYS A 36 1.91 1.10 -7.55
CA LYS A 36 2.25 1.71 -8.86
C LYS A 36 3.24 2.86 -8.72
N GLU A 37 3.08 3.70 -7.71
CA GLU A 37 4.00 4.83 -7.49
C GLU A 37 5.37 4.37 -7.02
N LEU A 38 5.43 3.46 -6.04
CA LEU A 38 6.71 3.01 -5.49
C LEU A 38 7.52 2.18 -6.48
N GLN A 39 6.88 1.37 -7.33
CA GLN A 39 7.56 0.58 -8.37
C GLN A 39 8.37 1.44 -9.36
N GLN A 40 8.03 2.73 -9.52
CA GLN A 40 8.77 3.63 -10.41
C GLN A 40 10.11 4.08 -9.82
N VAL A 41 10.30 3.93 -8.50
CA VAL A 41 11.44 4.51 -7.77
C VAL A 41 12.19 3.51 -6.87
N THR A 42 11.71 2.26 -6.76
CA THR A 42 12.33 1.20 -5.95
C THR A 42 12.52 -0.08 -6.75
N ASP A 43 13.62 -0.79 -6.53
CA ASP A 43 13.92 -2.06 -7.20
C ASP A 43 13.19 -3.25 -6.54
N GLU A 44 12.84 -3.11 -5.27
CA GLU A 44 12.16 -4.13 -4.47
C GLU A 44 11.05 -3.48 -3.66
N LEU A 45 9.97 -4.23 -3.45
CA LEU A 45 8.80 -3.75 -2.73
C LEU A 45 8.34 -4.80 -1.69
N ILE A 46 8.15 -4.38 -0.45
CA ILE A 46 7.64 -5.20 0.65
C ILE A 46 6.36 -4.57 1.20
N ILE A 47 5.33 -5.38 1.43
CA ILE A 47 4.08 -4.97 2.08
C ILE A 47 4.04 -5.60 3.47
N VAL A 48 3.83 -4.78 4.50
CA VAL A 48 3.73 -5.21 5.90
C VAL A 48 2.31 -4.92 6.40
N SER A 49 1.61 -5.96 6.85
CA SER A 49 0.23 -5.89 7.37
C SER A 49 0.17 -6.27 8.85
#